data_AF-A0A7C5YE69-F1
#
_entry.id   AF-A0A7C5YE69-F1
#
_cell.length_a   1.000
_cell.length_b   1.000
_cell.length_c   1.000
_cell.angle_alpha   90.00
_cell.angle_beta   90.00
_cell.angle_gamma   90.00
#
_symmetry.space_group_name_H-M   'P 1'
#
loop_
_entity.id
_entity.type
_entity.pdbx_description
1 polymer ?
#
loop_
_entity_poly.entity_id
_entity_poly.type
_entity_poly.pdbx_seq_one_letter_code
_entity_poly.pdbx_strand_id
1 'polypeptide(L)' 'MDRLTKRVLSKALEIGFDVVGITEPKDAWTYEHFERWLEMGFAGEMAYMARTKELRRNPKMLM' A
#
# COMPACT_ATOMS: atom_id res chain seq x y z
N MET A 1 12.54 1.14 -18.53
CA MET A 1 11.42 0.25 -18.18
C MET A 1 11.48 -1.02 -19.01
N ASP A 2 11.39 -2.18 -18.35
CA ASP A 2 11.42 -3.48 -19.00
C ASP A 2 10.15 -3.74 -19.84
N ARG A 3 10.18 -4.78 -20.70
CA ARG A 3 9.08 -5.11 -21.60
C ARG A 3 7.78 -5.48 -20.86
N LEU A 4 7.88 -6.22 -19.76
CA LEU A 4 6.73 -6.63 -18.96
C LEU A 4 6.07 -5.41 -18.31
N THR A 5 6.87 -4.54 -17.68
CA THR A 5 6.36 -3.27 -17.12
C THR A 5 5.54 -2.50 -18.15
N LYS A 6 6.07 -2.29 -19.36
CA LYS A 6 5.35 -1.56 -20.41
C LYS A 6 4.01 -2.21 -20.78
N ARG A 7 3.97 -3.54 -20.88
CA ARG A 7 2.74 -4.29 -21.21
C ARG A 7 1.68 -4.14 -20.13
N VAL A 8 2.07 -4.20 -18.85
CA VAL A 8 1.15 -4.03 -17.73
C VAL A 8 0.57 -2.61 -17.71
N LEU A 9 1.42 -1.59 -17.85
CA LEU A 9 0.98 -0.19 -17.87
C LEU A 9 0.01 0.08 -19.04
N SER A 10 0.36 -0.40 -20.23
CA SER A 10 -0.51 -0.27 -21.42
C SER A 10 -1.87 -0.94 -21.20
N LYS A 11 -1.88 -2.15 -20.64
CA LYS A 11 -3.14 -2.88 -20.43
C LYS A 11 -4.02 -2.21 -19.37
N ALA A 12 -3.43 -1.66 -18.31
CA ALA A 12 -4.18 -0.94 -17.28
C ALA A 12 -4.93 0.28 -17.86
N LEU A 13 -4.26 1.06 -18.71
CA LEU A 13 -4.90 2.20 -19.38
C LEU A 13 -6.00 1.73 -20.36
N GLU A 14 -5.74 0.66 -21.11
CA GLU A 14 -6.72 0.09 -22.07
C GLU A 14 -8.03 -0.35 -21.39
N ILE A 15 -7.97 -0.88 -20.17
CA ILE A 15 -9.15 -1.37 -19.43
C ILE A 15 -9.83 -0.29 -18.60
N GLY A 16 -9.39 0.98 -18.69
CA GLY A 16 -10.07 2.13 -18.10
C GLY A 16 -9.50 2.64 -16.78
N PHE A 17 -8.27 2.26 -16.39
CA PHE A 17 -7.58 2.98 -15.30
C PHE A 17 -7.05 4.32 -15.81
N ASP A 18 -7.30 5.41 -15.09
CA ASP A 18 -6.77 6.74 -15.44
C ASP A 18 -5.27 6.87 -15.19
N VAL A 19 -4.76 6.26 -14.13
CA VAL A 19 -3.36 6.32 -13.71
C VAL A 19 -2.90 4.97 -13.17
N VAL A 20 -1.66 4.59 -13.50
CA VAL A 20 -1.02 3.36 -13.03
C VAL A 20 0.47 3.60 -12.77
N GLY A 21 1.00 2.96 -11.72
CA GLY A 21 2.42 3.02 -11.35
C GLY A 21 2.91 1.67 -10.83
N ILE A 22 4.23 1.46 -10.87
CA ILE A 22 4.89 0.26 -10.36
C ILE A 22 6.00 0.71 -9.38
N THR A 23 6.08 0.02 -8.25
CA THR A 23 7.08 0.28 -7.20
C THR A 23 7.56 -1.04 -6.60
N GLU A 24 8.69 -0.99 -5.91
CA GLU A 24 9.21 -2.12 -5.15
C GLU A 24 8.43 -2.30 -3.83
N PRO A 25 8.23 -3.56 -3.36
CA PRO A 25 7.55 -3.84 -2.09
C PRO A 25 8.48 -3.56 -0.91
N LYS A 26 8.74 -2.27 -0.65
CA LYS A 26 9.55 -1.78 0.47
C LYS A 26 8.68 -1.48 1.68
N ASP A 27 9.32 -1.37 2.84
CA ASP A 27 8.68 -0.86 4.04
C ASP A 27 8.04 0.50 3.77
N ALA A 28 6.83 0.69 4.31
CA ALA A 28 6.11 1.94 4.22
C ALA A 28 6.82 2.99 5.09
N TRP A 29 7.47 3.95 4.44
CA TRP A 29 8.14 5.08 5.09
C TRP A 29 7.23 5.91 6.01
N THR A 30 5.91 5.85 5.82
CA THR A 30 4.90 6.53 6.64
C THR A 30 4.43 5.70 7.83
N TYR A 31 4.92 4.48 8.03
CA TYR A 31 4.42 3.55 9.04
C TYR A 31 4.50 4.11 10.46
N GLU A 32 5.61 4.76 10.83
CA GLU A 32 5.75 5.35 12.17
C GLU A 32 4.70 6.42 12.46
N HIS A 33 4.30 7.20 11.45
CA HIS A 33 3.23 8.18 11.61
C HIS A 33 1.89 7.48 11.83
N PHE A 34 1.61 6.42 11.07
CA PHE A 34 0.42 5.61 11.26
C PHE A 34 0.38 4.95 12.65
N GLU A 35 1.50 4.42 13.14
CA GLU A 35 1.58 3.81 14.46
C GLU A 35 1.29 4.82 15.57
N ARG A 36 1.93 6.00 15.54
CA ARG A 36 1.61 7.08 16.50
C ARG A 36 0.15 7.53 16.42
N TRP A 37 -0.40 7.59 15.22
CA TRP A 37 -1.81 7.95 15.00
C TRP A 37 -2.76 6.93 15.65
N LEU A 38 -2.44 5.63 15.59
CA LEU A 38 -3.19 4.59 16.29
C LEU A 38 -3.06 4.71 17.81
N GLU A 39 -1.85 4.97 18.32
CA GLU A 39 -1.60 5.13 19.75
C GLU A 39 -2.37 6.32 20.36
N MET A 40 -2.61 7.38 19.58
CA MET A 40 -3.44 8.51 19.97
C MET A 40 -4.95 8.22 19.95
N GLY A 41 -5.37 7.01 19.54
CA GLY A 41 -6.78 6.62 19.51
C GLY A 41 -7.57 7.24 18.36
N PHE A 42 -6.91 7.80 17.34
CA PHE A 42 -7.58 8.49 16.24
C PHE A 42 -8.32 7.55 15.27
N ALA A 43 -8.16 6.23 15.44
CA ALA A 43 -8.89 5.22 14.69
C ALA A 43 -10.39 5.15 14.99
N GLY A 44 -10.87 5.75 16.08
CA GLY A 44 -12.29 5.68 16.45
C GLY A 44 -12.80 4.23 16.49
N GLU A 45 -13.85 3.93 15.73
CA GLU A 45 -14.45 2.59 15.64
C GLU A 45 -13.68 1.62 14.73
N MET A 46 -12.61 2.05 14.06
CA MET A 46 -11.85 1.27 13.07
C MET A 46 -10.88 0.28 13.74
N ALA A 47 -11.34 -0.52 14.70
CA ALA A 47 -10.53 -1.47 15.47
C ALA A 47 -9.74 -2.46 14.59
N TYR A 48 -10.21 -2.73 13.36
CA TYR A 48 -9.50 -3.56 12.40
C TYR A 48 -8.14 -2.98 11.98
N MET A 49 -7.96 -1.64 12.02
CA MET A 49 -6.70 -0.99 11.67
C MET A 49 -5.58 -1.37 12.64
N ALA A 50 -5.88 -1.38 13.95
CA ALA A 50 -4.95 -1.85 14.96
C ALA A 50 -4.68 -3.36 14.83
N ARG A 51 -5.71 -4.17 14.60
CA ARG A 51 -5.59 -5.64 14.43
C ARG A 51 -4.63 -6.04 13.31
N THR A 52 -4.54 -5.24 12.25
CA THR A 52 -3.75 -5.55 11.06
C THR A 52 -2.61 -4.53 10.84
N LYS A 53 -2.15 -3.86 11.90
CA LYS A 53 -1.15 -2.79 11.79
C LYS A 53 0.18 -3.29 11.19
N GLU A 54 0.69 -4.42 11.65
CA GLU A 54 1.98 -4.96 11.18
C GLU A 54 1.98 -5.28 9.67
N LEU A 55 0.83 -5.70 9.12
CA LEU A 55 0.69 -5.98 7.69
C LEU A 55 0.78 -4.72 6.82
N ARG A 56 0.53 -3.53 7.40
CA ARG A 56 0.66 -2.24 6.71
C ARG A 56 2.09 -1.71 6.71
N ARG A 57 2.97 -2.28 7.53
CA ARG A 57 4.39 -1.87 7.59
C ARG A 57 5.15 -2.31 6.36
N ASN A 58 5.00 -3.58 5.97
CA ASN A 58 5.79 -4.18 4.91
C ASN A 58 4.88 -5.04 4.02
N PRO A 59 4.72 -4.68 2.72
CA PRO A 59 3.89 -5.44 1.78
C PRO A 59 4.28 -6.92 1.64
N LYS A 60 5.54 -7.28 1.92
CA LYS A 60 6.02 -8.68 1.90
C LYS A 60 5.41 -9.55 2.99
N MET A 61 4.72 -8.96 3.96
CA MET A 61 3.98 -9.72 4.98
C MET A 61 2.63 -10.26 4.48
N LEU A 62 2.19 -9.84 3.29
CA LEU A 62 0.90 -10.22 2.72
C LEU A 62 0.97 -11.48 1.86
N MET A 63 2.14 -11.86 1.33
CA MET A 63 2.36 -13.00 0.43
C MET A 63 3.81 -13.49 0.46
#